data_AF-A0A2A2QUV5-F1
#
_entry.id   AF-A0A2A2QUV5-F1
#
_cell.length_a   1.000
_cell.length_b   1.000
_cell.length_c   1.000
_cell.angle_alpha   90.00
_cell.angle_beta   90.00
_cell.angle_gamma   90.00
#
_symmetry.space_group_name_H-M   'P 1'
#
loop_
_entity.id
_entity.type
_entity.pdbx_description
1 polymer ?
#
loop_
_entity_poly.entity_id
_entity_poly.type
_entity_poly.pdbx_seq_one_letter_code
_entity_poly.pdbx_strand_id
1 'polypeptide(L)'
;MIVIRRLTDRHRAYTGIFLPGEPAQIFPTTDYEHGRILQIYKQDRPHEGIINDFVDLDAYVPSPTPAAPPDQVPKTATAPRAQKKKKPAPAKPKRV
;
A
#
# COMPACT_ATOMS: atom_id res chain seq x y z
N MET A 1 18.86 9.70 4.02
CA MET A 1 17.76 8.84 4.48
C MET A 1 17.10 9.52 5.66
N ILE A 2 15.78 9.69 5.65
CA ILE A 2 15.04 10.22 6.80
C ILE A 2 14.95 9.12 7.87
N VAL A 3 15.11 9.47 9.14
CA VAL A 3 14.96 8.52 10.24
C VAL A 3 13.80 8.99 11.10
N ILE A 4 12.80 8.12 11.29
CA ILE A 4 11.63 8.40 12.12
C ILE A 4 11.63 7.39 13.27
N ARG A 5 11.59 7.88 14.50
CA ARG A 5 11.63 7.04 15.71
C ARG A 5 10.46 7.33 16.63
N ARG A 6 9.98 6.28 17.28
CA ARG A 6 9.06 6.36 18.41
C ARG A 6 9.86 6.61 19.68
N LEU A 7 9.48 7.64 20.43
CA LEU A 7 10.03 7.95 21.74
C LEU A 7 8.91 7.89 22.76
N THR A 8 9.16 7.28 23.92
CA THR A 8 8.17 7.15 24.99
C THR A 8 8.76 7.61 26.29
N ASP A 9 8.05 8.51 26.97
CA ASP A 9 8.30 8.90 28.34
C ASP A 9 7.25 8.23 29.26
N ARG A 10 7.38 8.38 30.58
CA ARG A 10 6.48 7.79 31.58
C ARG A 10 5.00 8.17 31.39
N HIS A 11 4.75 9.33 30.78
CA HIS A 11 3.40 9.88 30.67
C HIS A 11 2.92 10.09 29.22
N ARG A 12 3.83 10.13 28.24
CA ARG A 12 3.52 10.54 26.86
C ARG A 12 4.40 9.83 25.86
N ALA A 13 3.88 9.69 24.66
CA ALA A 13 4.64 9.23 23.52
C ALA A 13 4.82 10.36 22.50
N TYR A 14 5.92 10.27 21.77
CA TYR A 14 6.39 11.28 20.84
C TYR A 14 6.88 10.60 19.56
N THR A 15 6.84 11.35 18.46
CA THR A 15 7.51 11.00 17.22
C THR A 15 8.66 11.96 17.01
N GLY A 16 9.85 11.42 16.79
CA GLY A 16 11.04 12.18 16.40
C GLY A 16 11.34 11.97 14.92
N ILE A 17 11.45 13.07 14.17
CA ILE A 17 11.86 13.09 12.77
C ILE A 17 13.27 13.68 12.70
N PHE A 18 14.19 12.89 12.15
CA PHE A 18 15.61 13.24 12.03
C PHE A 18 15.97 13.35 10.54
N LEU A 19 16.41 14.54 10.16
CA LEU A 19 16.86 14.89 8.82
C LEU A 19 18.34 15.28 8.88
N PRO A 20 19.17 14.85 7.91
CA PRO A 20 20.58 15.20 7.91
C PRO A 20 20.76 16.71 7.71
N GLY A 21 21.44 17.37 8.65
CA GLY A 21 21.72 18.82 8.60
C GLY A 21 20.62 19.71 9.20
N GLU A 22 19.48 19.15 9.60
CA GLU A 22 18.39 19.87 10.25
C GLU A 22 18.27 19.46 11.73
N PRO A 23 17.81 20.36 12.61
CA PRO A 23 17.51 19.99 13.98
C PRO A 23 16.39 18.95 14.02
N ALA A 24 16.49 18.03 14.99
CA ALA A 24 15.48 17.00 15.19
C ALA A 24 14.13 17.63 15.53
N GLN A 25 13.08 17.21 14.81
CA GLN A 25 11.71 17.63 15.10
C GLN A 25 11.04 16.57 15.97
N ILE A 26 10.75 16.91 17.22
CA ILE A 26 10.13 16.00 18.19
C ILE A 26 8.81 16.61 18.65
N PHE A 27 7.72 15.88 18.47
CA PHE A 27 6.40 16.33 18.86
C PHE A 27 5.58 15.17 19.45
N PRO A 28 4.67 15.47 20.40
CA PRO A 28 3.84 14.44 21.03
C PRO A 28 2.88 13.83 20.00
N THR A 29 2.77 12.51 19.99
CA THR A 29 1.91 11.77 19.05
C THR A 29 1.36 10.50 19.68
N THR A 30 0.13 10.15 19.34
CA THR A 30 -0.47 8.84 19.59
C THR A 30 0.17 7.74 18.72
N ASP A 31 -0.10 6.47 19.02
CA ASP A 31 0.38 5.35 18.18
C ASP A 31 -0.22 5.40 16.78
N TYR A 32 -1.49 5.79 16.67
CA TYR A 32 -2.19 5.95 15.40
C TYR A 32 -1.54 7.03 14.52
N GLU A 33 -1.26 8.20 15.08
CA GLU A 33 -0.58 9.29 14.36
C GLU A 33 0.81 8.88 13.92
N HIS A 34 1.56 8.18 14.77
CA HIS A 34 2.88 7.68 14.41
C HIS A 34 2.83 6.68 13.25
N GLY A 35 1.91 5.71 13.29
CA GLY A 35 1.69 4.78 12.18
C GLY A 35 1.34 5.50 10.88
N ARG A 36 0.52 6.56 10.97
CA ARG A 36 0.18 7.38 9.80
C ARG A 36 1.38 8.15 9.26
N ILE A 37 2.25 8.67 10.11
CA ILE A 37 3.51 9.31 9.72
C ILE A 37 4.41 8.32 8.99
N LEU A 38 4.61 7.12 9.54
CA LEU A 38 5.42 6.07 8.87
C LEU A 38 4.87 5.74 7.49
N GLN A 39 3.55 5.67 7.33
CA GLN A 39 2.91 5.42 6.04
C GLN A 39 3.15 6.54 5.02
N ILE A 40 3.10 7.80 5.45
CA ILE A 40 3.36 8.96 4.58
C ILE A 40 4.80 8.92 4.06
N TYR A 41 5.75 8.64 4.94
CA TYR A 41 7.17 8.52 4.59
C TYR A 41 7.57 7.15 4.04
N LYS A 42 6.62 6.23 3.87
CA LYS A 42 6.83 4.88 3.35
C LYS A 42 7.90 4.10 4.13
N GLN A 43 7.94 4.30 5.44
CA GLN A 43 8.77 3.57 6.40
C GLN A 43 7.94 2.56 7.20
N ASP A 44 6.68 2.32 6.83
CA ASP A 44 5.78 1.37 7.49
C ASP A 44 5.99 -0.08 7.02
N ARG A 45 6.46 -0.28 5.78
CA ARG A 45 6.64 -1.58 5.14
C ARG A 45 7.67 -1.50 4.01
N PRO A 46 8.14 -2.61 3.45
CA PRO A 46 8.91 -2.59 2.21
C PRO A 46 8.07 -1.98 1.07
N HIS A 47 8.63 -1.03 0.34
CA HIS A 47 8.01 -0.46 -0.87
C HIS A 47 8.97 -0.60 -2.05
N GLU A 48 8.46 -1.00 -3.21
CA GLU A 48 9.27 -1.19 -4.41
C GLU A 48 9.89 0.13 -4.88
N GLY A 49 11.20 0.12 -5.17
CA GLY A 49 11.95 1.28 -5.65
C GLY A 49 12.22 2.36 -4.62
N ILE A 50 11.97 2.11 -3.33
CA ILE A 50 12.13 3.09 -2.25
C ILE A 50 13.08 2.55 -1.20
N ILE A 51 14.17 3.28 -0.98
CA ILE A 51 15.14 2.98 0.06
C ILE A 51 14.53 3.37 1.40
N ASN A 52 14.23 2.39 2.24
CA ASN A 52 13.72 2.57 3.60
C ASN A 52 14.37 1.56 4.56
N ASP A 53 13.99 1.60 5.84
CA ASP A 53 14.56 0.74 6.89
C ASP A 53 14.35 -0.78 6.65
N PHE A 54 13.50 -1.18 5.70
CA PHE A 54 13.29 -2.58 5.31
C PHE A 54 14.11 -3.01 4.09
N VAL A 55 14.81 -2.07 3.44
CA VAL A 55 15.71 -2.35 2.34
C VAL A 55 17.12 -2.37 2.91
N ASP A 56 17.71 -3.55 2.96
CA ASP A 56 19.11 -3.70 3.30
C ASP A 56 19.94 -3.09 2.15
N LEU A 57 20.74 -2.05 2.46
CA LEU A 57 21.45 -1.27 1.44
C LEU A 57 22.44 -2.12 0.64
N ASP A 58 22.91 -3.23 1.22
CA ASP A 58 23.83 -4.16 0.57
C ASP A 58 23.13 -5.16 -0.37
N ALA A 59 21.80 -5.31 -0.26
CA ALA A 59 20.99 -6.23 -1.07
C ALA A 59 20.18 -5.54 -2.18
N TYR A 60 20.21 -4.20 -2.26
CA TYR A 60 19.45 -3.47 -3.25
C TYR A 60 20.10 -3.53 -4.63
N VAL A 61 19.73 -4.54 -5.42
CA VAL A 61 19.87 -4.52 -6.87
C VAL A 61 18.67 -3.74 -7.42
N PRO A 62 18.85 -2.59 -8.08
CA PRO A 62 17.73 -1.90 -8.69
C PRO A 62 17.09 -2.83 -9.72
N SER A 63 15.83 -3.22 -9.48
CA SER A 63 15.03 -3.88 -10.51
C SER A 63 14.93 -2.92 -11.70
N PRO A 64 15.28 -3.32 -12.93
CA PRO A 64 15.07 -2.47 -14.08
C PRO A 64 13.57 -2.20 -14.18
N THR A 65 13.20 -0.94 -13.99
CA THR A 65 11.85 -0.43 -14.21
C THR A 65 11.30 -1.02 -15.51
N PRO A 66 10.19 -1.79 -15.51
CA PRO A 66 9.54 -2.14 -16.74
C PRO A 66 9.16 -0.84 -17.43
N ALA A 67 9.72 -0.61 -18.62
CA ALA A 67 9.36 0.52 -19.46
C ALA A 67 7.83 0.60 -19.53
N ALA A 68 7.32 1.81 -19.34
CA ALA A 68 5.90 2.12 -19.33
C ALA A 68 5.12 1.33 -20.40
N PRO A 69 3.96 0.73 -20.08
CA PRO A 69 3.05 0.31 -21.13
C PRO A 69 2.59 1.57 -21.88
N PRO A 70 2.77 1.68 -23.21
CA PRO A 70 2.12 2.71 -23.97
C PRO A 70 0.61 2.44 -23.96
N ASP A 71 -0.16 3.53 -23.82
CA ASP A 71 -1.58 3.64 -24.10
C ASP A 71 -2.56 2.89 -23.18
N GLN A 72 -2.86 3.53 -22.04
CA GLN A 72 -4.18 3.41 -21.44
C GLN A 72 -5.22 4.09 -22.36
N VAL A 73 -5.83 3.32 -23.25
CA VAL A 73 -7.08 3.71 -23.92
C VAL A 73 -8.21 3.82 -22.88
N PRO A 74 -8.92 4.96 -22.81
CA PRO A 74 -9.96 5.17 -21.80
C PRO A 74 -11.22 4.40 -22.21
N LYS A 75 -11.67 3.45 -21.38
CA LYS A 75 -13.02 2.89 -21.48
C LYS A 75 -13.91 3.55 -20.43
N THR A 76 -14.61 4.58 -20.91
CA THR A 76 -15.81 5.19 -20.34
C THR A 76 -16.80 4.16 -19.83
N ALA A 77 -17.42 4.51 -18.70
CA ALA A 77 -18.50 3.77 -18.07
C ALA A 77 -19.79 3.80 -18.92
N THR A 78 -20.43 2.63 -19.10
CA THR A 78 -21.88 2.53 -19.31
C THR A 78 -22.40 1.19 -18.74
N ALA A 79 -23.36 1.25 -17.82
CA ALA A 79 -24.08 0.13 -17.24
C ALA A 79 -25.18 -0.44 -18.20
N PRO A 80 -26.09 -1.33 -17.76
CA PRO A 80 -25.96 -2.79 -17.66
C PRO A 80 -26.84 -3.54 -18.70
N ARG A 81 -26.50 -4.78 -19.08
CA ARG A 81 -27.33 -5.59 -20.00
C ARG A 81 -27.73 -6.96 -19.44
N ALA A 82 -29.02 -7.04 -19.08
CA ALA A 82 -29.90 -8.18 -18.84
C ALA A 82 -29.38 -9.61 -19.08
N GLN A 83 -29.37 -10.42 -18.03
CA GLN A 83 -29.27 -11.88 -18.13
C GLN A 83 -30.64 -12.50 -18.47
N LYS A 84 -30.72 -13.08 -19.66
CA LYS A 84 -31.88 -13.81 -20.19
C LYS A 84 -32.01 -15.19 -19.54
N LYS A 85 -33.21 -15.48 -19.03
CA LYS A 85 -33.74 -16.77 -18.57
C LYS A 85 -33.40 -17.92 -19.55
N LYS A 86 -32.84 -19.03 -19.05
CA LYS A 86 -32.85 -20.34 -19.73
C LYS A 86 -33.90 -21.26 -19.09
N LYS A 87 -34.81 -21.76 -19.93
CA LYS A 87 -35.86 -22.76 -19.63
C LYS A 87 -35.23 -24.15 -19.40
N PRO A 88 -35.79 -25.01 -18.51
CA PRO A 88 -35.50 -26.45 -18.51
C PRO A 88 -36.62 -27.25 -19.19
N ALA A 89 -36.25 -28.23 -20.03
CA ALA A 89 -37.08 -29.37 -20.46
C ALA A 89 -36.17 -30.36 -21.23
N PRO A 90 -36.54 -31.66 -21.41
CA PRO A 90 -37.71 -32.38 -20.91
C PRO A 90 -37.38 -33.74 -20.23
N ALA A 91 -38.42 -34.29 -19.58
CA ALA A 91 -38.50 -35.62 -19.00
C ALA A 91 -38.38 -36.77 -20.04
N LYS A 92 -37.88 -37.93 -19.59
CA LYS A 92 -37.98 -39.24 -20.25
C LYS A 92 -38.22 -40.37 -19.21
N PRO A 93 -38.75 -41.54 -19.61
CA PRO A 93 -39.89 -42.17 -18.94
C PRO A 93 -39.62 -43.46 -18.13
N LYS A 94 -40.69 -43.93 -17.44
CA LYS A 94 -40.91 -45.13 -16.60
C LYS A 94 -40.43 -46.50 -17.16
N ARG A 95 -39.97 -47.37 -16.24
CA ARG A 95 -40.28 -48.81 -15.97
C ARG A 95 -39.14 -49.38 -15.11
N VAL A 96 -39.30 -50.23 -14.09
CA VAL A 96 -40.14 -51.43 -13.87
C VAL A 96 -40.60 -51.47 -12.42
#